data_AF-A0A847U7Q0-F1
#
_entry.id   AF-A0A847U7Q0-F1
#
_cell.length_a   1.000
_cell.length_b   1.000
_cell.length_c   1.000
_cell.angle_alpha   90.00
_cell.angle_beta   90.00
_cell.angle_gamma   90.00
#
_symmetry.space_group_name_H-M   'P 1'
#
loop_
_entity.id
_entity.type
_entity.pdbx_description
1 polymer ?
#
loop_
_entity_poly.entity_id
_entity_poly.type
_entity_poly.pdbx_seq_one_letter_code
_entity_poly.pdbx_strand_id
1 'polypeptide(L)'
;MNEQIMQRLREANTSRDNITAGDFTFSTGSPGQPTTVAEYQPKRAVSVDGSRPFDLSLVAYETFTTDGDAGDAETITLSHELIDSNVVTDSVVVYKGDNRVQPDSVDYAADQITYTDDGTNNTLTIYYTSGAQALVELQKVAPNGTPDVLFSADMGMIHRRDQGKEPITVDADQSPLHPFVPADFTLALTVTAPYTVAFATDANGSGTEVVATNALTDLPIRGAEGPIDGLKQAVATDAARR
;
A
#
# COMPACT_ATOMS: atom_id res chain seq x y z
N MET A 1 -19.81 -2.06 30.30
CA MET A 1 -19.07 -3.06 29.47
C MET A 1 -17.85 -2.45 28.82
N ASN A 2 -17.98 -1.34 28.06
CA ASN A 2 -16.81 -0.66 27.46
C ASN A 2 -15.79 -0.16 28.50
N GLU A 3 -16.21 0.37 29.65
CA GLU A 3 -15.26 0.82 30.70
C GLU A 3 -14.37 -0.31 31.25
N GLN A 4 -14.91 -1.51 31.44
CA GLN A 4 -14.13 -2.68 31.90
C GLN A 4 -13.13 -3.14 30.84
N ILE A 5 -13.50 -3.06 29.56
CA ILE A 5 -12.59 -3.41 28.45
C ILE A 5 -11.50 -2.35 28.30
N MET A 6 -11.84 -1.07 28.41
CA MET A 6 -10.86 0.03 28.42
C MET A 6 -9.92 -0.04 29.62
N GLN A 7 -10.36 -0.58 30.76
CA GLN A 7 -9.48 -0.85 31.88
C GLN A 7 -8.51 -2.00 31.57
N ARG A 8 -9.00 -3.12 31.03
CA ARG A 8 -8.15 -4.24 30.59
C ARG A 8 -7.15 -3.84 29.52
N LEU A 9 -7.54 -2.98 28.57
CA LEU A 9 -6.64 -2.44 27.54
C LEU A 9 -5.54 -1.57 28.14
N ARG A 10 -5.83 -0.83 29.21
CA ARG A 10 -4.83 -0.02 29.94
C ARG A 10 -3.90 -0.87 30.80
N GLU A 11 -4.38 -1.98 31.33
CA GLU A 11 -3.62 -2.91 32.17
C GLU A 11 -2.83 -3.94 31.34
N ALA A 12 -3.16 -4.11 30.06
CA ALA A 12 -2.47 -5.04 29.18
C ALA A 12 -1.03 -4.59 28.90
N ASN A 13 -0.09 -5.51 29.05
CA ASN A 13 1.26 -5.31 28.52
C ASN A 13 1.19 -5.21 27.00
N THR A 14 1.76 -4.14 26.46
CA THR A 14 1.84 -3.91 25.02
C THR A 14 3.27 -3.59 24.61
N SER A 15 3.67 -4.09 23.45
CA SER A 15 4.95 -3.78 22.83
C SER A 15 4.72 -2.96 21.57
N ARG A 16 5.61 -2.01 21.30
CA ARG A 16 5.65 -1.33 20.00
C ARG A 16 6.12 -2.32 18.94
N ASP A 17 5.50 -2.24 17.79
CA ASP A 17 5.78 -3.09 16.64
C ASP A 17 5.40 -2.34 15.35
N ASN A 18 5.75 -2.90 14.20
CA ASN A 18 5.41 -2.37 12.89
C ASN A 18 4.92 -3.51 11.99
N ILE A 19 3.84 -3.27 11.25
CA ILE A 19 3.41 -4.17 10.17
C ILE A 19 4.10 -3.68 8.91
N THR A 20 4.96 -4.52 8.34
CA THR A 20 5.76 -4.19 7.17
C THR A 20 5.18 -4.82 5.91
N ALA A 21 5.69 -4.44 4.74
CA ALA A 21 5.29 -5.04 3.46
C ALA A 21 5.35 -6.58 3.47
N GLY A 22 6.32 -7.19 4.16
CA GLY A 22 6.46 -8.65 4.24
C GLY A 22 5.37 -9.36 5.07
N ASP A 23 4.58 -8.63 5.84
CA ASP A 23 3.48 -9.18 6.65
C ASP A 23 2.16 -9.22 5.88
N PHE A 24 2.05 -8.44 4.80
CA PHE A 24 0.84 -8.36 3.99
C PHE A 24 0.78 -9.49 2.96
N THR A 25 -0.44 -9.94 2.70
CA THR A 25 -0.76 -10.67 1.46
C THR A 25 -1.20 -9.66 0.42
N PHE A 26 -0.58 -9.67 -0.75
CA PHE A 26 -0.85 -8.71 -1.81
C PHE A 26 -1.75 -9.27 -2.90
N SER A 27 -2.47 -8.36 -3.54
CA SER A 27 -3.28 -8.62 -4.72
C SER A 27 -3.18 -7.46 -5.70
N THR A 28 -3.30 -7.77 -6.99
CA THR A 28 -3.32 -6.76 -8.04
C THR A 28 -4.66 -6.03 -8.07
N GLY A 29 -4.59 -4.71 -8.10
CA GLY A 29 -5.74 -3.82 -8.22
C GLY A 29 -6.41 -3.88 -9.58
N SER A 30 -7.64 -3.38 -9.67
CA SER A 30 -8.34 -3.19 -10.95
C SER A 30 -8.63 -1.70 -11.20
N PRO A 31 -8.29 -1.17 -12.39
CA PRO A 31 -8.57 0.23 -12.74
C PRO A 31 -10.06 0.60 -12.57
N GLY A 32 -10.30 1.74 -11.94
CA GLY A 32 -11.60 2.36 -11.73
C GLY A 32 -12.52 1.64 -10.74
N GLN A 33 -12.07 0.56 -10.09
CA GLN A 33 -12.86 -0.21 -9.14
C GLN A 33 -12.18 -0.26 -7.76
N PRO A 34 -12.94 -0.16 -6.66
CA PRO A 34 -12.40 -0.40 -5.33
C PRO A 34 -11.85 -1.82 -5.24
N THR A 35 -10.55 -1.95 -4.99
CA THR A 35 -9.86 -3.23 -4.88
C THR A 35 -9.00 -3.27 -3.64
N THR A 36 -9.11 -4.35 -2.86
CA THR A 36 -8.14 -4.62 -1.79
C THR A 36 -6.82 -5.05 -2.44
N VAL A 37 -5.74 -4.37 -2.11
CA VAL A 37 -4.39 -4.63 -2.68
C VAL A 37 -3.41 -5.16 -1.64
N ALA A 38 -3.71 -5.00 -0.35
CA ALA A 38 -2.93 -5.60 0.72
C ALA A 38 -3.85 -6.00 1.88
N GLU A 39 -3.67 -7.21 2.41
CA GLU A 39 -4.39 -7.71 3.58
C GLU A 39 -3.45 -8.24 4.66
N TYR A 40 -3.75 -7.92 5.91
CA TYR A 40 -3.05 -8.45 7.08
C TYR A 40 -4.05 -8.85 8.16
N GLN A 41 -3.95 -10.09 8.64
CA GLN A 41 -4.71 -10.58 9.78
C GLN A 41 -3.77 -10.71 11.00
N PRO A 42 -3.95 -9.90 12.06
CA PRO A 42 -3.05 -9.92 13.18
C PRO A 42 -3.23 -11.19 14.02
N LYS A 43 -2.13 -11.81 14.46
CA LYS A 43 -2.18 -13.02 15.32
C LYS A 43 -2.59 -12.74 16.77
N ARG A 44 -2.60 -11.46 17.16
CA ARG A 44 -2.88 -10.94 18.51
C ARG A 44 -3.67 -9.65 18.39
N ALA A 45 -4.31 -9.21 19.46
CA ALA A 45 -4.92 -7.88 19.45
C ALA A 45 -3.83 -6.81 19.24
N VAL A 46 -4.06 -5.92 18.29
CA VAL A 46 -3.19 -4.78 18.02
C VAL A 46 -3.99 -3.48 18.08
N SER A 47 -3.31 -2.37 18.32
CA SER A 47 -3.86 -1.03 18.06
C SER A 47 -2.97 -0.30 17.08
N VAL A 48 -3.56 0.35 16.08
CA VAL A 48 -2.81 1.25 15.21
C VAL A 48 -2.33 2.46 16.02
N ASP A 49 -1.05 2.79 15.92
CA ASP A 49 -0.42 3.86 16.69
C ASP A 49 -0.45 5.17 15.92
N GLY A 50 -1.58 5.88 15.98
CA GLY A 50 -1.77 7.19 15.33
C GLY A 50 -0.84 8.30 15.83
N SER A 51 -0.04 8.07 16.87
CA SER A 51 0.97 9.03 17.33
C SER A 51 2.30 8.93 16.57
N ARG A 52 2.49 7.87 15.77
CA ARG A 52 3.70 7.65 14.99
C ARG A 52 3.41 7.87 13.49
N PRO A 53 4.35 8.49 12.77
CA PRO A 53 4.25 8.56 11.32
C PRO A 53 4.34 7.16 10.71
N PHE A 54 3.77 7.01 9.52
CA PHE A 54 3.79 5.77 8.78
C PHE A 54 4.09 6.06 7.31
N ASP A 55 4.72 5.13 6.60
CA ASP A 55 5.10 5.32 5.20
C ASP A 55 4.13 4.58 4.29
N LEU A 56 3.59 5.30 3.32
CA LEU A 56 2.64 4.78 2.35
C LEU A 56 2.96 5.30 0.94
N SER A 57 3.12 4.38 0.00
CA SER A 57 3.16 4.68 -1.44
C SER A 57 2.63 3.49 -2.22
N LEU A 58 1.58 3.71 -3.00
CA LEU A 58 1.02 2.73 -3.92
C LEU A 58 1.29 3.17 -5.34
N VAL A 59 2.01 2.35 -6.10
CA VAL A 59 2.49 2.70 -7.43
C VAL A 59 1.60 2.13 -8.52
N ALA A 60 1.57 2.83 -9.66
CA ALA A 60 0.95 2.34 -10.88
C ALA A 60 1.83 1.27 -11.52
N TYR A 61 1.19 0.32 -12.20
CA TYR A 61 1.82 -0.80 -12.90
C TYR A 61 1.37 -0.84 -14.36
N GLU A 62 2.33 -0.88 -15.29
CA GLU A 62 2.10 -1.06 -16.72
C GLU A 62 3.13 -2.00 -17.34
N THR A 63 2.75 -2.66 -18.44
CA THR A 63 3.65 -3.49 -19.23
C THR A 63 3.75 -3.00 -20.66
N PHE A 64 4.95 -3.08 -21.21
CA PHE A 64 5.26 -2.73 -22.59
C PHE A 64 6.07 -3.82 -23.24
N THR A 65 6.06 -3.90 -24.56
CA THR A 65 6.96 -4.76 -25.32
C THR A 65 7.91 -3.85 -26.08
N THR A 66 9.20 -4.04 -25.89
CA THR A 66 10.24 -3.35 -26.67
C THR A 66 10.10 -3.72 -28.14
N ASP A 67 10.62 -2.87 -28.99
CA ASP A 67 10.57 -3.09 -30.42
C ASP A 67 11.42 -4.30 -30.83
N GLY A 68 11.26 -4.68 -32.09
CA GLY A 68 11.94 -5.84 -32.66
C GLY A 68 13.42 -5.62 -32.95
N ASP A 69 13.98 -4.44 -32.62
CA ASP A 69 15.26 -3.95 -33.13
C ASP A 69 16.24 -3.67 -31.97
N ALA A 70 17.16 -4.62 -31.73
CA ALA A 70 18.09 -4.54 -30.61
C ALA A 70 19.06 -3.35 -30.74
N GLY A 71 19.20 -2.60 -29.66
CA GLY A 71 20.12 -1.48 -29.49
C GLY A 71 19.52 -0.11 -29.81
N ASP A 72 18.25 -0.04 -30.21
CA ASP A 72 17.56 1.21 -30.43
C ASP A 72 16.94 1.74 -29.13
N ALA A 73 17.03 3.05 -28.94
CA ALA A 73 16.46 3.73 -27.78
C ALA A 73 14.98 4.01 -28.02
N GLU A 74 14.13 3.45 -27.17
CA GLU A 74 12.69 3.57 -27.28
C GLU A 74 12.13 4.54 -26.26
N THR A 75 11.17 5.37 -26.68
CA THR A 75 10.43 6.27 -25.79
C THR A 75 9.06 5.67 -25.47
N ILE A 76 8.86 5.32 -24.21
CA ILE A 76 7.63 4.73 -23.69
C ILE A 76 6.85 5.83 -22.97
N THR A 77 5.62 6.08 -23.39
CA THR A 77 4.70 7.01 -22.72
C THR A 77 3.81 6.24 -21.76
N LEU A 78 3.84 6.62 -20.48
CA LEU A 78 3.01 6.02 -19.43
C LEU A 78 1.57 6.54 -19.54
N SER A 79 0.60 5.73 -19.12
CA SER A 79 -0.83 6.04 -19.30
C SER A 79 -1.35 7.06 -18.28
N HIS A 80 -0.57 7.36 -17.23
CA HIS A 80 -0.95 8.29 -16.17
C HIS A 80 0.22 9.17 -15.76
N GLU A 81 -0.12 10.37 -15.28
CA GLU A 81 0.83 11.39 -14.82
C GLU A 81 1.93 10.77 -13.95
N LEU A 82 3.18 10.95 -14.36
CA LEU A 82 4.37 10.49 -13.67
C LEU A 82 4.90 11.58 -12.75
N ILE A 83 5.06 11.26 -11.47
CA ILE A 83 5.54 12.22 -10.47
C ILE A 83 6.93 11.83 -10.00
N ASP A 84 7.81 12.82 -9.90
CA ASP A 84 9.05 12.68 -9.14
C ASP A 84 8.74 12.87 -7.65
N SER A 85 8.59 11.76 -6.93
CA SER A 85 8.13 11.74 -5.56
C SER A 85 9.30 11.73 -4.58
N ASN A 86 9.27 12.64 -3.60
CA ASN A 86 10.23 12.63 -2.49
C ASN A 86 9.87 11.60 -1.40
N VAL A 87 8.76 10.86 -1.56
CA VAL A 87 8.32 9.83 -0.60
C VAL A 87 9.14 8.55 -0.75
N VAL A 88 9.48 8.21 -1.98
CA VAL A 88 10.18 6.97 -2.34
C VAL A 88 11.57 7.31 -2.86
N THR A 89 12.50 6.35 -2.80
CA THR A 89 13.84 6.57 -3.36
C THR A 89 13.82 6.58 -4.89
N ASP A 90 13.03 5.70 -5.51
CA ASP A 90 12.93 5.56 -6.95
C ASP A 90 11.47 5.77 -7.40
N SER A 91 11.19 6.90 -8.05
CA SER A 91 9.85 7.20 -8.61
C SER A 91 9.46 6.25 -9.76
N VAL A 92 10.44 5.57 -10.38
CA VAL A 92 10.25 4.60 -11.47
C VAL A 92 11.14 3.38 -11.21
N VAL A 93 10.55 2.18 -11.30
CA VAL A 93 11.25 0.90 -11.26
C VAL A 93 10.89 0.12 -12.52
N VAL A 94 11.90 -0.34 -13.25
CA VAL A 94 11.72 -1.07 -14.52
C VAL A 94 12.33 -2.46 -14.42
N TYR A 95 11.64 -3.43 -14.97
CA TYR A 95 12.12 -4.80 -15.16
C TYR A 95 12.05 -5.20 -16.62
N LYS A 96 13.09 -5.86 -17.11
CA LYS A 96 13.12 -6.58 -18.39
C LYS A 96 13.03 -8.07 -18.09
N GLY A 97 11.88 -8.67 -18.39
CA GLY A 97 11.53 -9.98 -17.82
C GLY A 97 11.64 -9.94 -16.30
N ASP A 98 12.46 -10.81 -15.71
CA ASP A 98 12.65 -10.88 -14.26
C ASP A 98 13.81 -10.00 -13.74
N ASN A 99 14.53 -9.33 -14.64
CA ASN A 99 15.74 -8.58 -14.29
C ASN A 99 15.42 -7.09 -14.12
N ARG A 100 15.78 -6.53 -12.96
CA ARG A 100 15.68 -5.07 -12.75
C ARG A 100 16.67 -4.35 -13.67
N VAL A 101 16.19 -3.34 -14.38
CA VAL A 101 16.97 -2.50 -15.29
C VAL A 101 16.76 -1.03 -14.96
N GLN A 102 17.70 -0.19 -15.41
CA GLN A 102 17.60 1.26 -15.28
C GLN A 102 17.15 1.83 -16.63
N PRO A 103 16.15 2.73 -16.68
CA PRO A 103 15.87 3.50 -17.88
C PRO A 103 17.04 4.46 -18.18
N ASP A 104 17.26 4.77 -19.45
CA ASP A 104 18.29 5.72 -19.88
C ASP A 104 17.97 7.15 -19.43
N SER A 105 16.67 7.50 -19.45
CA SER A 105 16.16 8.76 -18.93
C SER A 105 14.69 8.67 -18.55
N VAL A 106 14.25 9.62 -17.71
CA VAL A 106 12.87 9.78 -17.28
C VAL A 106 12.47 11.24 -17.49
N ASP A 107 11.42 11.49 -18.26
CA ASP A 107 10.83 12.80 -18.48
C ASP A 107 9.47 12.89 -17.76
N TYR A 108 9.51 13.44 -16.54
CA TYR A 108 8.33 13.68 -15.71
C TYR A 108 7.36 14.73 -16.27
N ALA A 109 7.78 15.58 -17.20
CA ALA A 109 6.91 16.57 -17.80
C ALA A 109 6.12 16.01 -18.99
N ALA A 110 6.63 14.96 -19.62
CA ALA A 110 6.02 14.27 -20.75
C ALA A 110 5.42 12.89 -20.40
N ASP A 111 5.49 12.48 -19.13
CA ASP A 111 5.08 11.14 -18.66
C ASP A 111 5.81 10.01 -19.40
N GLN A 112 7.11 10.18 -19.65
CA GLN A 112 7.88 9.30 -20.53
C GLN A 112 9.11 8.71 -19.85
N ILE A 113 9.45 7.48 -20.25
CA ILE A 113 10.75 6.88 -20.00
C ILE A 113 11.43 6.55 -21.32
N THR A 114 12.76 6.67 -21.37
CA THR A 114 13.56 6.16 -22.48
C THR A 114 14.30 4.91 -22.03
N TYR A 115 14.27 3.85 -22.83
CA TYR A 115 14.98 2.61 -22.56
C TYR A 115 15.56 2.04 -23.85
N THR A 116 16.85 1.72 -23.82
CA THR A 116 17.55 1.01 -24.89
C THR A 116 17.57 -0.48 -24.56
N ASP A 117 16.87 -1.28 -25.37
CA ASP A 117 16.89 -2.73 -25.22
C ASP A 117 18.10 -3.33 -25.94
N ASP A 118 18.84 -4.24 -25.28
CA ASP A 118 19.92 -5.01 -25.91
C ASP A 118 19.43 -6.30 -26.61
N GLY A 119 18.13 -6.60 -26.51
CA GLY A 119 17.46 -7.70 -27.20
C GLY A 119 16.29 -7.21 -28.06
N THR A 120 15.37 -8.11 -28.42
CA THR A 120 14.19 -7.78 -29.24
C THR A 120 12.92 -8.33 -28.60
N ASN A 121 11.80 -7.61 -28.73
CA ASN A 121 10.47 -8.01 -28.24
C ASN A 121 10.44 -8.44 -26.77
N ASN A 122 11.22 -7.78 -25.91
CA ASN A 122 11.22 -8.07 -24.48
C ASN A 122 10.07 -7.38 -23.78
N THR A 123 9.47 -8.06 -22.81
CA THR A 123 8.46 -7.46 -21.95
C THR A 123 9.15 -6.60 -20.89
N LEU A 124 8.79 -5.33 -20.88
CA LEU A 124 9.08 -4.40 -19.79
C LEU A 124 7.92 -4.38 -18.82
N THR A 125 8.24 -4.45 -17.53
CA THR A 125 7.33 -4.18 -16.42
C THR A 125 7.77 -2.90 -15.74
N ILE A 126 6.87 -1.92 -15.65
CA ILE A 126 7.16 -0.60 -15.11
C ILE A 126 6.25 -0.34 -13.91
N TYR A 127 6.86 -0.08 -12.76
CA TYR A 127 6.19 0.43 -11.58
C TYR A 127 6.56 1.90 -11.38
N TYR A 128 5.57 2.79 -11.25
CA TYR A 128 5.86 4.22 -11.15
C TYR A 128 4.90 4.98 -10.23
N THR A 129 5.41 6.03 -9.60
CA THR A 129 4.61 6.93 -8.75
C THR A 129 3.71 7.79 -9.61
N SER A 130 2.41 7.51 -9.59
CA SER A 130 1.44 8.30 -10.33
C SER A 130 0.93 9.51 -9.54
N GLY A 131 0.77 10.63 -10.24
CA GLY A 131 0.11 11.84 -9.74
C GLY A 131 -1.40 11.82 -9.87
N ALA A 132 -1.95 10.83 -10.58
CA ALA A 132 -3.39 10.71 -10.77
C ALA A 132 -4.09 10.43 -9.44
N GLN A 133 -5.26 11.04 -9.26
CA GLN A 133 -6.07 10.90 -8.05
C GLN A 133 -6.46 9.43 -7.84
N ALA A 134 -6.16 8.92 -6.64
CA ALA A 134 -6.54 7.57 -6.24
C ALA A 134 -6.91 7.55 -4.76
N LEU A 135 -8.14 7.16 -4.46
CA LEU A 135 -8.61 7.04 -3.08
C LEU A 135 -8.03 5.78 -2.46
N VAL A 136 -7.32 5.94 -1.34
CA VAL A 136 -6.74 4.85 -0.58
C VAL A 136 -7.31 4.85 0.83
N GLU A 137 -7.76 3.69 1.27
CA GLU A 137 -8.37 3.51 2.59
C GLU A 137 -7.71 2.33 3.30
N LEU A 138 -7.21 2.57 4.51
CA LEU A 138 -6.88 1.52 5.45
C LEU A 138 -8.13 1.22 6.28
N GLN A 139 -8.62 0.00 6.19
CA GLN A 139 -9.86 -0.43 6.82
C GLN A 139 -9.58 -1.59 7.76
N LYS A 140 -10.30 -1.65 8.89
CA LYS A 140 -10.42 -2.89 9.66
C LYS A 140 -11.76 -3.55 9.37
N VAL A 141 -11.75 -4.86 9.17
CA VAL A 141 -12.92 -5.63 8.74
C VAL A 141 -13.15 -6.77 9.72
N ALA A 142 -14.31 -6.80 10.37
CA ALA A 142 -14.71 -7.92 11.21
C ALA A 142 -15.09 -9.13 10.34
N PRO A 143 -14.99 -10.37 10.86
CA PRO A 143 -15.54 -11.53 10.16
C PRO A 143 -17.02 -11.32 9.81
N ASN A 144 -17.35 -11.28 8.52
CA ASN A 144 -18.69 -10.98 7.99
C ASN A 144 -19.27 -9.62 8.41
N GLY A 145 -18.42 -8.67 8.81
CA GLY A 145 -18.81 -7.31 9.19
C GLY A 145 -18.62 -6.29 8.08
N THR A 146 -19.12 -5.09 8.31
CA THR A 146 -18.85 -3.93 7.45
C THR A 146 -17.43 -3.40 7.71
N PRO A 147 -16.72 -2.95 6.67
CA PRO A 147 -15.44 -2.26 6.84
C PRO A 147 -15.56 -1.00 7.70
N ASP A 148 -14.55 -0.75 8.51
CA ASP A 148 -14.42 0.41 9.37
C ASP A 148 -13.11 1.14 9.03
N VAL A 149 -13.22 2.36 8.50
CA VAL A 149 -12.10 3.11 7.91
C VAL A 149 -11.24 3.76 9.00
N LEU A 150 -9.97 3.36 9.07
CA LEU A 150 -8.98 3.89 10.00
C LEU A 150 -8.22 5.10 9.44
N PHE A 151 -8.00 5.11 8.12
CA PHE A 151 -7.29 6.15 7.40
C PHE A 151 -7.82 6.23 5.98
N SER A 152 -7.92 7.44 5.44
CA SER A 152 -8.36 7.70 4.06
C SER A 152 -7.58 8.88 3.49
N ALA A 153 -7.06 8.74 2.27
CA ALA A 153 -6.30 9.79 1.61
C ALA A 153 -6.29 9.63 0.09
N ASP A 154 -5.85 10.68 -0.61
CA ASP A 154 -5.56 10.65 -2.04
C ASP A 154 -4.07 10.33 -2.26
N MET A 155 -3.78 9.21 -2.94
CA MET A 155 -2.42 8.77 -3.23
C MET A 155 -1.64 9.79 -4.09
N GLY A 156 -2.31 10.46 -5.02
CA GLY A 156 -1.67 11.50 -5.83
C GLY A 156 -1.17 12.67 -4.97
N MET A 157 -1.89 12.98 -3.89
CA MET A 157 -1.45 13.99 -2.91
C MET A 157 -0.33 13.46 -2.02
N ILE A 158 -0.39 12.19 -1.60
CA ILE A 158 0.67 11.54 -0.83
C ILE A 158 1.99 11.58 -1.59
N HIS A 159 2.01 11.22 -2.88
CA HIS A 159 3.23 11.22 -3.69
C HIS A 159 3.87 12.61 -3.86
N ARG A 160 3.09 13.69 -3.74
CA ARG A 160 3.59 15.08 -3.83
C ARG A 160 4.02 15.65 -2.48
N ARG A 161 3.71 14.96 -1.38
CA ARG A 161 3.97 15.41 -0.02
C ARG A 161 5.43 15.23 0.35
N ASP A 162 5.98 16.18 1.09
CA ASP A 162 7.26 16.02 1.79
C ASP A 162 6.97 15.36 3.16
N GLN A 163 7.02 14.03 3.22
CA GLN A 163 6.71 13.30 4.45
C GLN A 163 7.71 13.55 5.59
N GLY A 164 8.90 14.06 5.28
CA GLY A 164 9.86 14.50 6.31
C GLY A 164 9.43 15.78 7.04
N LYS A 165 8.67 16.65 6.38
CA LYS A 165 8.09 17.87 6.97
C LYS A 165 6.66 17.67 7.44
N GLU A 166 5.89 16.91 6.68
CA GLU A 166 4.48 16.68 6.89
C GLU A 166 4.24 15.16 6.92
N PRO A 167 4.53 14.48 8.03
CA PRO A 167 4.28 13.05 8.12
C PRO A 167 2.78 12.74 7.99
N ILE A 168 2.45 11.55 7.49
CA ILE A 168 1.09 11.01 7.57
C ILE A 168 0.94 10.18 8.84
N THR A 169 -0.21 10.33 9.48
CA THR A 169 -0.59 9.58 10.69
C THR A 169 -1.95 8.93 10.45
N VAL A 170 -2.23 7.88 11.20
CA VAL A 170 -3.55 7.26 11.15
C VAL A 170 -4.50 7.99 12.09
N ASP A 171 -5.61 8.47 11.54
CA ASP A 171 -6.63 9.27 12.25
C ASP A 171 -7.75 8.37 12.80
N ALA A 172 -7.38 7.30 13.50
CA ALA A 172 -8.31 6.35 14.09
C ALA A 172 -8.87 6.84 15.44
N ASP A 173 -9.51 8.01 15.47
CA ASP A 173 -9.89 8.73 16.69
C ASP A 173 -11.40 8.87 16.95
N GLN A 174 -12.24 8.43 16.02
CA GLN A 174 -13.71 8.46 16.11
C GLN A 174 -14.30 7.83 17.39
N SER A 175 -13.59 6.89 18.03
CA SER A 175 -13.94 6.33 19.33
C SER A 175 -12.70 5.82 20.07
N PRO A 176 -12.77 5.61 21.40
CA PRO A 176 -11.68 4.98 22.14
C PRO A 176 -11.31 3.57 21.66
N LEU A 177 -12.21 2.88 20.96
CA LEU A 177 -12.00 1.54 20.40
C LEU A 177 -11.68 1.54 18.90
N HIS A 178 -11.74 2.71 18.25
CA HIS A 178 -11.46 2.87 16.83
C HIS A 178 -10.05 2.42 16.41
N PRO A 179 -8.96 2.64 17.15
CA PRO A 179 -7.64 2.20 16.72
C PRO A 179 -7.40 0.69 16.92
N PHE A 180 -8.27 -0.01 17.65
CA PHE A 180 -8.04 -1.41 18.03
C PHE A 180 -8.54 -2.39 16.97
N VAL A 181 -7.69 -3.39 16.68
CA VAL A 181 -7.90 -4.48 15.73
C VAL A 181 -7.71 -5.82 16.47
N PRO A 182 -8.80 -6.57 16.71
CA PRO A 182 -8.74 -7.92 17.29
C PRO A 182 -8.04 -8.94 16.37
N ALA A 183 -7.55 -10.06 16.94
CA ALA A 183 -6.81 -11.11 16.21
C ALA A 183 -7.57 -11.84 15.08
N ASP A 184 -8.88 -11.66 14.98
CA ASP A 184 -9.72 -12.27 13.94
C ASP A 184 -10.17 -11.26 12.88
N PHE A 185 -9.79 -9.99 13.02
CA PHE A 185 -10.16 -8.94 12.07
C PHE A 185 -9.10 -8.83 10.99
N THR A 186 -9.47 -8.38 9.80
CA THR A 186 -8.52 -8.10 8.73
C THR A 186 -8.24 -6.61 8.67
N LEU A 187 -6.97 -6.21 8.61
CA LEU A 187 -6.56 -4.91 8.10
C LEU A 187 -6.45 -5.02 6.58
N ALA A 188 -7.27 -4.26 5.87
CA ALA A 188 -7.33 -4.23 4.42
C ALA A 188 -6.93 -2.84 3.91
N LEU A 189 -5.98 -2.79 2.98
CA LEU A 189 -5.65 -1.60 2.23
C LEU A 189 -6.41 -1.66 0.90
N THR A 190 -7.43 -0.82 0.79
CA THR A 190 -8.29 -0.72 -0.39
C THR A 190 -7.89 0.51 -1.20
N VAL A 191 -7.83 0.37 -2.52
CA VAL A 191 -7.55 1.47 -3.44
C VAL A 191 -8.61 1.54 -4.53
N THR A 192 -9.02 2.76 -4.89
CA THR A 192 -9.79 3.07 -6.10
C THR A 192 -8.96 4.06 -6.92
N ALA A 193 -8.26 3.54 -7.94
CA ALA A 193 -7.36 4.31 -8.80
C ALA A 193 -7.75 4.17 -10.27
N PRO A 194 -7.44 5.14 -11.14
CA PRO A 194 -7.62 5.00 -12.59
C PRO A 194 -6.57 4.07 -13.24
N TYR A 195 -5.56 3.64 -12.48
CA TYR A 195 -4.48 2.74 -12.88
C TYR A 195 -4.54 1.41 -12.13
N THR A 196 -3.81 0.43 -12.65
CA THR A 196 -3.56 -0.83 -11.95
C THR A 196 -2.52 -0.61 -10.86
N VAL A 197 -2.84 -0.98 -9.62
CA VAL A 197 -1.89 -0.99 -8.49
C VAL A 197 -1.39 -2.42 -8.28
N ALA A 198 -0.09 -2.61 -8.12
CA ALA A 198 0.47 -3.92 -7.78
C ALA A 198 1.74 -3.77 -6.93
N PHE A 199 1.92 -4.69 -5.99
CA PHE A 199 3.15 -4.80 -5.19
C PHE A 199 4.14 -5.80 -5.79
N ALA A 200 3.63 -6.81 -6.50
CA ALA A 200 4.41 -7.75 -7.25
C ALA A 200 3.57 -8.31 -8.40
N THR A 201 4.20 -8.64 -9.53
CA THR A 201 3.53 -9.27 -10.67
C THR A 201 4.44 -10.26 -11.38
N ASP A 202 3.86 -11.35 -11.89
CA ASP A 202 4.48 -12.23 -12.90
C ASP A 202 3.96 -11.82 -14.29
N ALA A 203 4.48 -10.70 -14.79
CA ALA A 203 4.00 -10.08 -16.02
C ALA A 203 4.34 -10.88 -17.29
N ASN A 204 5.43 -11.66 -17.26
CA ASN A 204 5.93 -12.45 -18.38
C ASN A 204 5.49 -13.91 -18.33
N GLY A 205 4.81 -14.35 -17.27
CA GLY A 205 4.35 -15.73 -17.07
C GLY A 205 5.50 -16.71 -16.82
N SER A 206 6.61 -16.24 -16.25
CA SER A 206 7.79 -17.05 -15.95
C SER A 206 7.63 -17.92 -14.70
N GLY A 207 6.62 -17.63 -13.87
CA GLY A 207 6.48 -18.16 -12.52
C GLY A 207 7.30 -17.40 -11.48
N THR A 208 7.96 -16.30 -11.86
CA THR A 208 8.72 -15.43 -10.96
C THR A 208 8.08 -14.06 -10.91
N GLU A 209 7.70 -13.62 -9.71
CA GLU A 209 7.17 -12.27 -9.52
C GLU A 209 8.31 -11.25 -9.42
N VAL A 210 8.18 -10.14 -10.14
CA VAL A 210 8.98 -8.93 -9.91
C VAL A 210 8.25 -8.02 -8.93
N VAL A 211 9.00 -7.30 -8.08
CA VAL A 211 8.45 -6.55 -6.95
C VAL A 211 8.56 -5.05 -7.20
N ALA A 212 7.50 -4.31 -6.89
CA ALA A 212 7.52 -2.86 -6.85
C ALA A 212 8.32 -2.37 -5.64
N THR A 213 9.65 -2.31 -5.76
CA THR A 213 10.53 -1.91 -4.64
C THR A 213 10.34 -0.45 -4.18
N ASN A 214 9.61 0.34 -4.96
CA ASN A 214 9.21 1.69 -4.64
C ASN A 214 7.81 1.79 -3.99
N ALA A 215 7.07 0.68 -3.85
CA ALA A 215 5.85 0.66 -3.04
C ALA A 215 6.21 0.58 -1.54
N LEU A 216 5.53 1.36 -0.71
CA LEU A 216 5.77 1.42 0.73
C LEU A 216 4.47 1.12 1.49
N THR A 217 4.57 0.22 2.47
CA THR A 217 3.52 -0.09 3.46
C THR A 217 4.17 -0.43 4.80
N ASP A 218 4.39 0.59 5.62
CA ASP A 218 4.82 0.42 7.02
C ASP A 218 3.76 1.02 7.94
N LEU A 219 3.12 0.21 8.77
CA LEU A 219 2.06 0.64 9.68
C LEU A 219 2.48 0.45 11.15
N PRO A 220 2.70 1.54 11.91
CA PRO A 220 3.07 1.44 13.32
C PRO A 220 1.90 0.93 14.15
N ILE A 221 2.16 -0.10 14.97
CA ILE A 221 1.16 -0.70 15.85
C ILE A 221 1.67 -0.87 17.29
N ARG A 222 0.75 -1.21 18.18
CA ARG A 222 1.05 -1.76 19.51
C ARG A 222 0.34 -3.09 19.67
N GLY A 223 1.11 -4.16 19.88
CA GLY A 223 0.57 -5.50 20.07
C GLY A 223 0.41 -5.84 21.53
N ALA A 224 -0.72 -6.43 21.91
CA ALA A 224 -0.92 -7.00 23.24
C ALA A 224 -0.13 -8.31 23.40
N GLU A 225 0.52 -8.52 24.54
CA GLU A 225 1.26 -9.77 24.80
C GLU A 225 0.34 -11.00 24.98
N GLY A 226 -0.94 -10.78 25.28
CA GLY A 226 -1.93 -11.82 25.49
C GLY A 226 -3.33 -11.42 24.99
N PRO A 227 -4.29 -12.35 25.01
CA PRO A 227 -5.67 -12.09 24.61
C PRO A 227 -6.34 -11.09 25.56
N ILE A 228 -7.24 -10.27 25.00
CA ILE A 228 -8.04 -9.32 25.78
C ILE A 228 -9.50 -9.74 25.71
N ASP A 229 -9.97 -10.33 26.81
CA ASP A 229 -11.32 -10.88 26.91
C ASP A 229 -12.40 -9.81 26.64
N GLY A 230 -13.29 -10.12 25.70
CA GLY A 230 -14.41 -9.26 25.32
C GLY A 230 -14.07 -8.16 24.30
N LEU A 231 -12.79 -7.97 23.96
CA LEU A 231 -12.37 -6.91 23.02
C LEU A 231 -13.05 -7.04 21.66
N LYS A 232 -13.10 -8.27 21.11
CA LYS A 232 -13.71 -8.56 19.81
C LYS A 232 -15.15 -8.04 19.71
N GLN A 233 -15.97 -8.39 20.70
CA GLN A 233 -17.38 -8.00 20.71
C GLN A 233 -17.54 -6.48 20.88
N ALA A 234 -16.71 -5.85 21.72
CA ALA A 234 -16.77 -4.42 21.93
C ALA A 234 -16.35 -3.62 20.69
N VAL A 235 -15.26 -4.03 20.02
CA VAL A 235 -14.82 -3.40 18.77
C VAL A 235 -15.87 -3.59 17.67
N ALA A 236 -16.44 -4.79 17.51
CA ALA A 236 -17.49 -5.03 16.52
C ALA A 236 -18.74 -4.18 16.78
N THR A 237 -19.15 -4.05 18.05
CA THR A 237 -20.31 -3.23 18.44
C THR A 237 -20.04 -1.74 18.26
N ASP A 238 -18.80 -1.29 18.49
CA ASP A 238 -18.38 0.08 18.27
C ASP A 238 -18.39 0.45 16.77
N ALA A 239 -17.78 -0.40 15.94
CA ALA A 239 -17.76 -0.23 14.49
C ALA A 239 -19.18 -0.22 13.90
N ALA A 240 -20.07 -1.10 14.34
CA ALA A 240 -21.45 -1.16 13.84
C ALA A 240 -22.34 0.04 14.21
N ARG A 241 -21.88 0.93 15.10
CA ARG A 241 -22.60 2.16 15.49
C ARG A 241 -22.16 3.39 14.69
N ARG A 242 -21.10 3.26 13.90
CA ARG A 242 -20.56 4.31 13.04
C ARG A 242 -20.97 4.04 11.60
#